data_AF-A0A833D3F5-F1
#
_entry.id   AF-A0A833D3F5-F1
#
_cell.length_a   1.000
_cell.length_b   1.000
_cell.length_c   1.000
_cell.angle_alpha   90.00
_cell.angle_beta   90.00
_cell.angle_gamma   90.00
#
_symmetry.space_group_name_H-M   'P 1'
#
loop_
_entity.id
_entity.type
_entity.pdbx_description
1 polymer ?
#
loop_
_entity_poly.entity_id
_entity_poly.type
_entity_poly.pdbx_seq_one_letter_code
_entity_poly.pdbx_strand_id
1 'polypeptide(L)'
;MNRMLRLIARPKPGLVTREVFKIDDGPVPEPAEGQFRVRIEYISLDPAMRGWMNEGRSYVAPVGLGDVMRAYAVGIVEASRHPGFKTG
;
A
#
# COMPACT_ATOMS: atom_id res chain seq x y z
N MET A 1 -9.13 13.42 0.77
CA MET A 1 -7.71 13.33 1.18
C MET A 1 -7.30 11.86 1.14
N ASN A 2 -6.09 11.53 0.67
CA ASN A 2 -5.55 10.18 0.68
C ASN A 2 -4.47 10.06 1.77
N ARG A 3 -4.74 9.27 2.81
CA ARG A 3 -3.80 9.00 3.89
C ARG A 3 -3.02 7.72 3.60
N MET A 4 -1.70 7.78 3.68
CA MET A 4 -0.80 6.71 3.29
C MET A 4 0.17 6.38 4.43
N LEU A 5 0.35 5.10 4.72
CA LEU A 5 1.44 4.61 5.57
C LEU A 5 2.63 4.25 4.67
N ARG A 6 3.75 4.96 4.80
CA ARG A 6 4.96 4.73 4.03
C ARG A 6 6.01 4.01 4.84
N LEU A 7 6.77 3.11 4.19
CA LEU A 7 7.95 2.48 4.78
C LEU A 7 9.14 3.43 4.63
N ILE A 8 9.69 3.95 5.73
CA ILE A 8 10.80 4.93 5.70
C ILE A 8 12.13 4.39 6.21
N ALA A 9 12.14 3.24 6.88
CA ALA A 9 13.35 2.56 7.29
C ALA A 9 13.18 1.03 7.25
N ARG A 10 14.29 0.31 7.19
CA ARG A 10 14.28 -1.15 7.29
C ARG A 10 14.15 -1.58 8.76
N PRO A 11 13.27 -2.54 9.08
CA PRO A 11 13.11 -3.04 10.45
C PRO A 11 14.35 -3.82 10.90
N LYS A 12 14.87 -3.47 12.09
CA LYS A 12 15.95 -4.19 12.75
C LYS A 12 15.50 -5.62 13.14
N PRO A 13 16.44 -6.53 13.50
CA PRO A 13 16.08 -7.82 14.10
C PRO A 13 15.13 -7.63 15.30
N GLY A 14 14.10 -8.48 15.39
CA GLY A 14 13.04 -8.37 16.39
C GLY A 14 11.73 -7.79 15.83
N LEU A 15 10.94 -7.20 16.71
CA LEU A 15 9.63 -6.64 16.39
C LEU A 15 9.73 -5.39 15.52
N VAL A 16 8.72 -5.21 14.67
CA VAL A 16 8.55 -3.98 13.90
C VAL A 16 8.11 -2.87 14.85
N THR A 17 8.78 -1.73 14.79
CA THR A 17 8.49 -0.55 15.61
C THR A 17 7.90 0.57 14.76
N ARG A 18 7.33 1.60 15.39
CA ARG A 18 6.59 2.66 14.68
C ARG A 18 7.51 3.52 13.81
N GLU A 19 8.78 3.64 14.17
CA GLU A 19 9.76 4.54 13.55
C GLU A 19 10.14 4.10 12.13
N VAL A 20 9.82 2.87 11.74
CA VAL A 20 10.02 2.40 10.37
C VAL A 20 8.95 2.92 9.41
N PHE A 21 7.89 3.53 9.93
CA PHE A 21 6.78 4.04 9.14
C PHE A 21 6.60 5.55 9.30
N LYS A 22 6.06 6.16 8.25
CA LYS A 22 5.57 7.54 8.26
C LYS A 22 4.13 7.56 7.76
N ILE A 23 3.26 8.32 8.42
CA ILE A 23 1.93 8.62 7.90
C ILE A 23 2.03 9.94 7.14
N ASP A 24 1.66 9.91 5.87
CA ASP A 24 1.56 11.09 5.01
C ASP A 24 0.13 11.24 4.51
N ASP A 25 -0.29 12.49 4.35
CA ASP A 25 -1.56 12.85 3.75
C ASP A 25 -1.30 13.51 2.39
N GLY A 26 -2.14 13.22 1.40
CA GLY A 26 -1.99 13.74 0.04
C GLY A 26 -3.32 13.92 -0.69
N PRO A 27 -3.28 14.47 -1.93
CA PRO A 27 -4.46 14.53 -2.77
C PRO A 27 -4.93 13.12 -3.13
N VAL A 28 -6.25 12.98 -3.34
CA VAL A 28 -6.82 11.76 -3.90
C VAL A 28 -6.57 11.82 -5.41
N PRO A 29 -5.81 10.87 -6.00
CA PRO A 29 -5.51 10.92 -7.42
C PRO A 29 -6.76 10.60 -8.25
N GLU A 30 -6.89 11.21 -9.42
CA GLU A 30 -7.86 10.79 -10.43
C GLU A 30 -7.27 9.64 -11.27
N PRO A 31 -8.04 8.59 -11.58
CA PRO A 31 -7.54 7.50 -12.40
C PRO A 31 -7.20 8.00 -13.82
N ALA A 32 -6.08 7.54 -14.36
CA ALA A 32 -5.75 7.68 -15.77
C ALA A 32 -6.45 6.61 -16.62
N GLU A 33 -6.26 6.64 -17.94
CA GLU A 33 -6.76 5.60 -18.84
C GLU A 33 -6.23 4.22 -18.42
N GLY A 34 -7.11 3.21 -18.35
CA GLY A 34 -6.74 1.88 -17.87
C GLY A 34 -6.49 1.79 -16.36
N GLN A 35 -6.94 2.77 -15.57
CA GLN A 35 -6.87 2.73 -14.11
C GLN A 35 -8.25 2.84 -13.48
N PHE A 36 -8.34 2.42 -12.22
CA PHE A 36 -9.48 2.67 -11.35
C PHE A 36 -8.99 3.03 -9.95
N ARG A 37 -9.80 3.77 -9.22
CA ARG A 37 -9.54 4.18 -7.84
C ARG A 37 -10.49 3.45 -6.90
N VAL A 38 -9.93 2.86 -5.86
CA VAL A 38 -10.67 2.17 -4.81
C VAL A 38 -10.58 2.97 -3.52
N ARG A 39 -11.71 3.19 -2.84
CA ARG A 39 -11.71 3.60 -1.43
C ARG A 39 -11.60 2.35 -0.58
N ILE A 40 -10.45 2.21 0.07
CA ILE A 40 -10.11 1.08 0.92
C ILE A 40 -11.00 1.09 2.18
N GLU A 41 -11.69 -0.02 2.45
CA GLU A 41 -12.54 -0.22 3.63
C GLU A 41 -11.83 -1.07 4.68
N TYR A 42 -11.11 -2.10 4.24
CA TYR A 42 -10.38 -3.02 5.12
C TYR A 42 -9.01 -3.36 4.56
N ILE A 43 -8.06 -3.61 5.46
CA ILE A 43 -6.67 -3.96 5.16
C ILE A 43 -6.35 -5.28 5.87
N SER A 44 -5.74 -6.22 5.16
CA SER A 44 -5.18 -7.44 5.77
C SER A 44 -3.84 -7.14 6.44
N LEU A 45 -3.64 -7.67 7.64
CA LEU A 45 -2.37 -7.61 8.35
C LEU A 45 -1.77 -9.01 8.39
N ASP A 46 -0.82 -9.26 7.48
CA ASP A 46 -0.27 -10.59 7.25
C ASP A 46 1.17 -10.72 7.77
N PRO A 47 1.58 -11.87 8.33
CA PRO A 47 2.97 -12.11 8.70
C PRO A 47 3.95 -11.92 7.53
N ALA A 48 3.50 -12.17 6.29
CA ALA A 48 4.27 -11.98 5.07
C ALA A 48 4.75 -10.53 4.88
N MET A 49 4.03 -9.54 5.43
CA MET A 49 4.41 -8.13 5.38
C MET A 49 5.82 -7.89 5.94
N ARG A 50 6.22 -8.63 6.99
CA ARG A 50 7.58 -8.55 7.56
C ARG A 50 8.65 -8.87 6.52
N GLY A 51 8.38 -9.84 5.65
CA GLY A 51 9.26 -10.23 4.55
C GLY A 51 9.30 -9.19 3.44
N TRP A 52 8.16 -8.56 3.11
CA TRP A 52 8.09 -7.51 2.09
C TRP A 52 8.85 -6.24 2.48
N MET A 53 9.06 -5.98 3.78
CA MET A 53 9.84 -4.84 4.27
C MET A 53 11.36 -5.04 4.18
N ASN A 54 11.82 -6.30 4.13
CA ASN A 54 13.25 -6.64 4.14
C ASN A 54 13.85 -6.57 2.75
N GLU A 55 15.14 -6.21 2.70
CA GLU A 55 15.91 -6.35 1.47
C GLU A 55 16.34 -7.79 1.25
N GLY A 56 16.57 -8.14 -0.01
CA GLY A 56 17.04 -9.46 -0.42
C GLY A 56 16.04 -10.20 -1.30
N ARG A 57 16.39 -11.44 -1.61
CA ARG A 57 15.63 -12.27 -2.54
C ARG A 57 14.34 -12.74 -1.87
N SER A 58 13.22 -12.47 -2.53
CA SER A 58 11.88 -12.92 -2.14
C SER A 58 11.09 -13.22 -3.41
N TYR A 59 9.96 -13.92 -3.26
CA TYR A 59 9.02 -14.20 -4.35
C TYR A 59 8.30 -12.94 -4.84
N VAL A 60 8.30 -11.87 -4.03
CA VAL A 60 7.87 -10.52 -4.41
C VAL A 60 9.00 -9.53 -4.15
N ALA A 61 9.09 -8.50 -5.00
CA ALA A 61 10.03 -7.41 -4.78
C ALA A 61 9.76 -6.73 -3.42
N PRO A 62 10.81 -6.37 -2.65
CA PRO A 62 10.65 -5.59 -1.43
C PRO A 62 9.91 -4.28 -1.66
N VAL A 63 9.24 -3.78 -0.63
CA VAL A 63 8.69 -2.42 -0.62
C VAL A 63 9.86 -1.42 -0.62
N GLY A 64 9.83 -0.42 -1.51
CA GLY A 64 10.84 0.63 -1.54
C GLY A 64 10.78 1.54 -0.31
N LEU A 65 11.91 2.14 0.06
CA LEU A 65 11.90 3.19 1.08
C LEU A 65 11.23 4.45 0.50
N GLY A 66 10.29 5.01 1.24
CA GLY A 66 9.42 6.09 0.80
C GLY A 66 8.12 5.62 0.13
N ASP A 67 8.00 4.33 -0.24
CA ASP A 67 6.79 3.81 -0.87
C ASP A 67 5.68 3.54 0.15
N VAL A 68 4.43 3.51 -0.35
CA VAL A 68 3.27 3.07 0.44
C VAL A 68 3.46 1.60 0.81
N MET A 69 3.27 1.27 2.09
CA MET A 69 3.41 -0.08 2.59
C MET A 69 2.41 -1.01 1.88
N ARG A 70 2.93 -2.07 1.25
CA ARG A 70 2.11 -3.07 0.55
C ARG A 70 1.22 -3.80 1.55
N ALA A 71 -0.05 -3.95 1.21
CA ALA A 71 -1.02 -4.78 1.90
C ALA A 71 -2.05 -5.33 0.92
N TYR A 72 -2.68 -6.45 1.27
CA TYR A 72 -3.96 -6.81 0.66
C TYR A 72 -5.07 -5.99 1.30
N ALA A 73 -6.08 -5.64 0.52
CA ALA A 73 -7.17 -4.80 0.97
C ALA A 73 -8.44 -5.09 0.16
N VAL A 74 -9.58 -4.73 0.74
CA VAL A 74 -10.87 -4.70 0.06
C VAL A 74 -11.49 -3.31 0.21
N GLY A 75 -12.22 -2.89 -0.81
CA GLY A 75 -12.84 -1.59 -0.86
C GLY A 75 -13.80 -1.46 -2.03
N ILE A 76 -14.33 -0.25 -2.20
CA ILE A 76 -15.34 0.08 -3.21
C ILE A 76 -14.68 0.85 -4.34
N VAL A 77 -15.02 0.54 -5.60
CA VAL A 77 -14.52 1.29 -6.75
C VAL A 77 -15.26 2.62 -6.81
N GLU A 78 -14.59 3.72 -6.46
CA GLU A 78 -15.21 5.05 -6.44
C GLU A 78 -15.13 5.77 -7.79
N ALA A 79 -14.11 5.47 -8.59
CA ALA A 79 -13.93 6.03 -9.92
C ALA A 79 -13.23 5.01 -10.81
N SER A 80 -13.63 4.89 -12.07
CA SER A 80 -13.03 3.96 -13.02
C SER A 80 -12.91 4.55 -14.42
N ARG A 81 -11.73 4.36 -15.01
CA ARG A 81 -11.46 4.49 -16.46
C ARG A 81 -10.88 3.18 -17.00
N HIS A 82 -11.22 2.06 -16.37
CA HIS A 82 -10.78 0.73 -16.76
C HIS A 82 -11.98 -0.09 -17.25
N PRO A 83 -11.92 -0.72 -18.44
CA PRO A 83 -13.09 -1.39 -19.04
C PRO A 83 -13.58 -2.60 -18.23
N GLY A 84 -12.68 -3.25 -17.46
CA GLY A 84 -13.00 -4.41 -16.64
C GLY A 84 -13.59 -4.12 -15.25
N PHE A 85 -13.64 -2.86 -14.81
CA PHE A 85 -14.12 -2.50 -13.46
C PHE A 85 -15.08 -1.31 -13.52
N LYS A 86 -16.25 -1.44 -12.90
CA LYS A 86 -17.25 -0.37 -12.79
C LYS A 86 -17.22 0.23 -11.41
N THR A 87 -17.69 1.48 -11.29
CA THR A 87 -17.94 2.10 -9.99
C THR A 87 -19.07 1.40 -9.25
N GLY A 88 -18.97 1.35 -7.92
CA GLY A 88 -19.85 0.58 -7.04
C GLY A 88 -19.22 -0.76 -6.67
#